data_AF-A0A934I4H6-F1
#
_entry.id   AF-A0A934I4H6-F1
#
_cell.length_a   1.000
_cell.length_b   1.000
_cell.length_c   1.000
_cell.angle_alpha   90.00
_cell.angle_beta   90.00
_cell.angle_gamma   90.00
#
_symmetry.space_group_name_H-M   'P 1'
#
loop_
_entity.id
_entity.type
_entity.pdbx_description
1 polymer ?
#
loop_
_entity_poly.entity_id
_entity_poly.type
_entity_poly.pdbx_seq_one_letter_code
_entity_poly.pdbx_strand_id
1 'polypeptide(L)'
;MSDQDAPMIKMESSTRFEAIIRSANIQSRFISIGRSIIAVTQLIFILSVSQEIRFAEVGPQPFGPRCQSWSQAGLYCVVGNENLGLADVMIAFGLILVIIGFYPRWTGFLHLYITYTISIAVTLPDGGESVALIFVGLLAVVSLSDNRRNCYLANLDMDRIPAPLEGISRTAIIFGRVLLCFLYAGAALIKLGVADWNSETALYHATNNTTFGDWYQLLETSGTSEHGWLSAVATWTPVVLAFLISINAIGTANMRRFAFTLVVVLHGGNFLSTGLASFDLIMIGCFLSVITPPNRYTHVSILSTSTDSAALDNFVAVKADIRPNPFISLFGFHQAFTRPVVCCGGVATQGRWGGDLALVKIGEPIVVRMRYKLTNKLLGHSTEVLVHDESDRIRARLGPLNGSPFKVEVISDGRPDPG
;
A
#
# COMPACT_ATOMS: atom_id res chain seq x y z
N MET A 1 7.43 -41.14 23.63
CA MET A 1 8.50 -40.61 22.77
C MET A 1 8.38 -41.31 21.44
N SER A 2 7.70 -40.71 20.46
CA SER A 2 7.66 -41.09 19.02
C SER A 2 6.40 -40.49 18.40
N ASP A 3 6.46 -39.25 17.93
CA ASP A 3 5.57 -38.76 16.85
C ASP A 3 6.11 -37.42 16.28
N GLN A 4 7.35 -37.42 15.78
CA GLN A 4 7.99 -36.20 15.27
C GLN A 4 8.26 -36.16 13.76
N ASP A 5 7.96 -37.22 13.01
CA ASP A 5 8.37 -37.31 11.60
C ASP A 5 7.19 -37.52 10.64
N ALA A 6 6.14 -36.70 10.77
CA ALA A 6 5.15 -36.59 9.70
C ALA A 6 5.75 -35.79 8.52
N PRO A 7 5.84 -36.35 7.30
CA PRO A 7 6.43 -35.67 6.16
C PRO A 7 5.60 -34.43 5.77
N MET A 8 6.28 -33.29 5.60
CA MET A 8 5.64 -32.06 5.11
C MET A 8 5.12 -32.28 3.69
N ILE A 9 3.79 -32.31 3.57
CA ILE A 9 3.08 -32.35 2.30
C ILE A 9 3.47 -31.10 1.49
N LYS A 10 4.02 -31.32 0.29
CA LYS A 10 4.45 -30.28 -0.63
C LYS A 10 3.20 -29.56 -1.15
N MET A 11 2.92 -28.35 -0.63
CA MET A 11 1.78 -27.54 -1.05
C MET A 11 1.80 -27.27 -2.57
N GLU A 12 0.72 -27.66 -3.25
CA GLU A 12 0.49 -27.48 -4.70
C GLU A 12 0.54 -26.01 -5.16
N SER A 13 0.80 -25.79 -6.46
CA SER A 13 0.93 -24.46 -7.08
C SER A 13 -0.32 -23.57 -6.93
N SER A 14 -1.51 -24.15 -6.74
CA SER A 14 -2.77 -23.45 -6.42
C SER A 14 -2.62 -22.53 -5.20
N THR A 15 -1.83 -22.94 -4.21
CA THR A 15 -1.61 -22.18 -2.98
C THR A 15 -0.83 -20.88 -3.18
N ARG A 16 0.04 -20.80 -4.20
CA ARG A 16 0.83 -19.58 -4.47
C ARG A 16 -0.01 -18.49 -5.12
N PHE A 17 -0.85 -18.84 -6.08
CA PHE A 17 -1.75 -17.90 -6.73
C PHE A 17 -2.81 -17.37 -5.75
N GLU A 18 -3.39 -18.26 -4.96
CA GLU A 18 -4.29 -17.85 -3.87
C GLU A 18 -3.60 -16.94 -2.86
N ALA A 19 -2.34 -17.22 -2.50
CA ALA A 19 -1.59 -16.34 -1.61
C ALA A 19 -1.39 -14.94 -2.20
N ILE A 20 -1.19 -14.81 -3.52
CA ILE A 20 -1.09 -13.52 -4.21
C ILE A 20 -2.44 -12.79 -4.13
N ILE A 21 -3.55 -13.45 -4.45
CA ILE A 21 -4.89 -12.84 -4.39
C ILE A 21 -5.25 -12.41 -2.97
N ARG A 22 -5.01 -13.28 -1.98
CA ARG A 22 -5.28 -13.01 -0.57
C ARG A 22 -4.39 -11.89 -0.01
N SER A 23 -3.23 -11.66 -0.63
CA SER A 23 -2.32 -10.57 -0.24
C SER A 23 -2.83 -9.16 -0.60
N ALA A 24 -3.85 -9.04 -1.45
CA ALA A 24 -4.49 -7.76 -1.76
C ALA A 24 -5.49 -7.40 -0.64
N ASN A 25 -5.07 -6.54 0.28
CA ASN A 25 -5.94 -6.04 1.35
C ASN A 25 -6.67 -4.77 0.90
N ILE A 26 -7.95 -4.93 0.55
CA ILE A 26 -8.82 -3.88 0.00
C ILE A 26 -9.18 -2.77 1.01
N GLN A 27 -9.04 -3.02 2.31
CA GLN A 27 -9.29 -2.03 3.36
C GLN A 27 -7.99 -1.47 3.96
N SER A 28 -6.87 -1.70 3.30
CA SER A 28 -5.58 -1.21 3.76
C SER A 28 -5.55 0.32 3.77
N ARG A 29 -5.13 0.93 4.89
CA ARG A 29 -4.86 2.37 4.98
C ARG A 29 -3.84 2.85 3.94
N PHE A 30 -2.98 1.97 3.44
CA PHE A 30 -2.00 2.28 2.40
C PHE A 30 -2.67 2.72 1.08
N ILE A 31 -3.83 2.14 0.73
CA ILE A 31 -4.64 2.55 -0.43
C ILE A 31 -5.00 4.04 -0.27
N SER A 32 -5.51 4.38 0.91
CA SER A 32 -6.00 5.71 1.23
C SER A 32 -4.89 6.74 1.30
N ILE A 33 -3.77 6.41 1.95
CA ILE A 33 -2.60 7.28 2.00
C ILE A 33 -2.05 7.51 0.59
N GLY A 34 -1.89 6.45 -0.22
CA GLY A 34 -1.44 6.57 -1.61
C GLY A 34 -2.35 7.45 -2.46
N ARG A 35 -3.68 7.23 -2.37
CA ARG A 35 -4.69 8.09 -3.03
C ARG A 35 -4.59 9.55 -2.58
N SER A 36 -4.32 9.78 -1.30
CA SER A 36 -4.19 11.14 -0.74
C SER A 36 -2.92 11.82 -1.22
N ILE A 37 -1.81 11.08 -1.36
CA ILE A 37 -0.58 11.62 -1.95
C ILE A 37 -0.87 12.10 -3.38
N ILE A 38 -1.52 11.29 -4.21
CA ILE A 38 -1.91 11.70 -5.59
C ILE A 38 -2.78 12.96 -5.55
N ALA A 39 -3.79 13.01 -4.68
CA ALA A 39 -4.68 14.17 -4.56
C ALA A 39 -3.96 15.43 -4.05
N VAL A 40 -3.05 15.30 -3.08
CA VAL A 40 -2.19 16.39 -2.60
C VAL A 40 -1.32 16.91 -3.72
N THR A 41 -0.71 16.02 -4.51
CA THR A 41 0.12 16.42 -5.64
C THR A 41 -0.66 17.23 -6.67
N GLN A 42 -1.86 16.77 -7.04
CA GLN A 42 -2.74 17.51 -7.95
C GLN A 42 -3.21 18.83 -7.35
N LEU A 43 -3.46 18.88 -6.04
CA LEU A 43 -3.83 20.12 -5.36
C LEU A 43 -2.67 21.13 -5.40
N ILE A 44 -1.44 20.68 -5.12
CA ILE A 44 -0.24 21.51 -5.23
C ILE A 44 -0.05 22.00 -6.67
N PHE A 45 -0.28 21.14 -7.67
CA PHE A 45 -0.23 21.51 -9.09
C PHE A 45 -1.25 22.62 -9.42
N ILE A 46 -2.50 22.49 -8.96
CA ILE A 46 -3.54 23.49 -9.20
C ILE A 46 -3.24 24.82 -8.49
N LEU A 47 -2.68 24.78 -7.30
CA LEU A 47 -2.39 25.98 -6.52
C LEU A 47 -1.09 26.68 -6.94
N SER A 48 -0.10 25.93 -7.42
CA SER A 48 1.26 26.47 -7.68
C SER A 48 1.50 26.80 -9.15
N VAL A 49 0.84 26.12 -10.09
CA VAL A 49 1.03 26.34 -11.53
C VAL A 49 0.00 27.34 -12.02
N SER A 50 0.42 28.40 -12.70
CA SER A 50 -0.52 29.42 -13.19
C SER A 50 -1.38 28.91 -14.35
N GLN A 51 -2.54 29.52 -14.59
CA GLN A 51 -3.44 29.13 -15.68
C GLN A 51 -2.81 29.33 -17.06
N GLU A 52 -1.96 30.34 -17.20
CA GLU A 52 -1.18 30.65 -18.42
C GLU A 52 -0.26 29.50 -18.80
N ILE A 53 0.32 28.82 -17.80
CA ILE A 53 1.19 27.66 -18.03
C ILE A 53 0.34 26.41 -18.30
N ARG A 54 -0.72 26.18 -17.51
CA ARG A 54 -1.58 24.99 -17.67
C ARG A 54 -2.29 24.94 -19.01
N PHE A 55 -2.70 26.09 -19.52
CA PHE A 55 -3.49 26.24 -20.74
C PHE A 55 -2.75 27.03 -21.82
N ALA A 56 -1.42 26.94 -21.81
CA ALA A 56 -0.56 27.64 -22.75
C ALA A 56 -0.99 27.38 -24.21
N GLU A 57 -0.82 28.40 -25.04
CA GLU A 57 -1.05 28.31 -26.47
C GLU A 57 0.03 27.43 -27.11
N VAL A 58 -0.36 26.36 -27.80
CA VAL A 58 0.57 25.44 -28.46
C VAL A 58 0.12 25.19 -29.89
N GLY A 59 0.89 25.72 -30.84
CA GLY A 59 0.58 25.64 -32.25
C GLY A 59 -0.74 26.34 -32.58
N PRO A 60 -1.71 25.69 -33.25
CA PRO A 60 -2.99 26.32 -33.63
C PRO A 60 -4.01 26.34 -32.48
N GLN A 61 -3.70 25.79 -31.31
CA GLN A 61 -4.63 25.73 -30.19
C GLN A 61 -4.55 27.03 -29.38
N PRO A 62 -5.65 27.83 -29.32
CA PRO A 62 -5.68 29.08 -28.57
C PRO A 62 -5.58 28.81 -27.05
N PHE A 63 -5.29 29.87 -26.30
CA PHE A 63 -5.33 29.84 -24.83
C PHE A 63 -6.66 29.25 -24.32
N GLY A 64 -6.53 28.27 -23.41
CA GLY A 64 -7.66 27.62 -22.76
C GLY A 64 -7.60 26.09 -22.79
N PRO A 65 -8.49 25.44 -22.02
CA PRO A 65 -8.60 23.98 -21.97
C PRO A 65 -8.95 23.38 -23.35
N ARG A 66 -8.41 22.20 -23.64
CA ARG A 66 -8.80 21.42 -24.82
C ARG A 66 -10.21 20.90 -24.65
N CYS A 67 -11.19 21.45 -25.36
CA CYS A 67 -12.60 21.05 -25.26
C CYS A 67 -13.14 20.38 -26.55
N GLN A 68 -12.52 19.28 -26.96
CA GLN A 68 -12.88 18.51 -28.16
C GLN A 68 -13.24 17.07 -27.81
N SER A 69 -14.27 16.54 -28.48
CA SER A 69 -14.72 15.15 -28.30
C SER A 69 -14.98 14.83 -26.82
N TRP A 70 -14.28 13.85 -26.25
CA TRP A 70 -14.48 13.40 -24.88
C TRP A 70 -14.12 14.47 -23.85
N SER A 71 -13.16 15.37 -24.13
CA SER A 71 -12.70 16.32 -23.12
C SER A 71 -13.72 17.40 -22.77
N GLN A 72 -14.79 17.54 -23.55
CA GLN A 72 -15.92 18.42 -23.26
C GLN A 72 -16.63 18.08 -21.94
N ALA A 73 -16.50 16.84 -21.45
CA ALA A 73 -17.04 16.43 -20.16
C ALA A 73 -16.21 16.89 -18.94
N GLY A 74 -14.98 17.38 -19.16
CA GLY A 74 -14.11 17.87 -18.09
C GLY A 74 -14.62 19.19 -17.50
N LEU A 75 -14.42 19.41 -16.20
CA LEU A 75 -15.00 20.57 -15.51
C LEU A 75 -14.58 21.92 -16.12
N TYR A 76 -13.33 22.05 -16.56
CA TYR A 76 -12.85 23.28 -17.24
C TYR A 76 -13.65 23.60 -18.50
N CYS A 77 -14.10 22.58 -19.24
CA CYS A 77 -14.92 22.75 -20.44
C CYS A 77 -16.39 23.01 -20.12
N VAL A 78 -16.92 22.38 -19.05
CA VAL A 78 -18.31 22.59 -18.61
C VAL A 78 -18.51 24.00 -18.05
N VAL A 79 -17.55 24.51 -17.29
CA VAL A 79 -17.60 25.84 -16.65
C VAL A 79 -17.28 26.96 -17.66
N GLY A 80 -16.47 26.65 -18.69
CA GLY A 80 -16.12 27.56 -19.76
C GLY A 80 -14.88 28.41 -19.47
N ASN A 81 -14.24 28.90 -20.54
CA ASN A 81 -12.95 29.60 -20.49
C ASN A 81 -12.97 30.92 -19.70
N GLU A 82 -14.14 31.55 -19.53
CA GLU A 82 -14.27 32.78 -18.74
C GLU A 82 -14.22 32.54 -17.22
N ASN A 83 -14.44 31.28 -16.78
CA ASN A 83 -14.63 30.92 -15.38
C ASN A 83 -13.60 29.90 -14.88
N LEU A 84 -12.40 29.87 -15.46
CA LEU A 84 -11.35 28.90 -15.09
C LEU A 84 -10.99 28.96 -13.60
N GLY A 85 -11.01 30.15 -12.99
CA GLY A 85 -10.79 30.30 -11.54
C GLY A 85 -11.86 29.62 -10.69
N LEU A 86 -13.13 29.60 -11.13
CA LEU A 86 -14.19 28.86 -10.46
C LEU A 86 -13.94 27.35 -10.54
N ALA A 87 -13.52 26.86 -11.72
CA ALA A 87 -13.17 25.46 -11.91
C ALA A 87 -11.99 25.03 -11.00
N ASP A 88 -10.95 25.86 -10.88
CA ASP A 88 -9.83 25.63 -9.95
C ASP A 88 -10.30 25.48 -8.50
N VAL A 89 -11.18 26.37 -8.04
CA VAL A 89 -11.73 26.33 -6.67
C VAL A 89 -12.55 25.05 -6.45
N MET A 90 -13.39 24.66 -7.41
CA MET A 90 -14.18 23.43 -7.34
C MET A 90 -13.29 22.17 -7.31
N ILE A 91 -12.26 22.13 -8.15
CA ILE A 91 -11.28 21.04 -8.18
C ILE A 91 -10.52 20.97 -6.86
N ALA A 92 -10.00 22.10 -6.37
CA ALA A 92 -9.26 22.17 -5.12
C ALA A 92 -10.11 21.70 -3.93
N PHE A 93 -11.36 22.16 -3.84
CA PHE A 93 -12.30 21.71 -2.82
C PHE A 93 -12.56 20.20 -2.90
N GLY A 94 -12.79 19.68 -4.09
CA GLY A 94 -12.97 18.24 -4.31
C GLY A 94 -11.75 17.42 -3.90
N LEU A 95 -10.53 17.88 -4.20
CA LEU A 95 -9.29 17.24 -3.77
C LEU A 95 -9.12 17.26 -2.26
N ILE A 96 -9.47 18.37 -1.59
CA ILE A 96 -9.46 18.46 -0.11
C ILE A 96 -10.41 17.40 0.49
N LEU A 97 -11.60 17.19 -0.07
CA LEU A 97 -12.51 16.13 0.37
C LEU A 97 -11.90 14.73 0.22
N VAL A 98 -11.19 14.49 -0.88
CA VAL A 98 -10.47 13.22 -1.12
C VAL A 98 -9.37 13.00 -0.07
N ILE A 99 -8.62 14.05 0.26
CA ILE A 99 -7.53 14.05 1.25
C ILE A 99 -8.07 13.84 2.67
N ILE A 100 -9.23 14.40 3.02
CA ILE A 100 -9.86 14.15 4.33
C ILE A 100 -10.28 12.67 4.46
N GLY A 101 -10.51 11.98 3.35
CA GLY A 101 -10.78 10.56 3.34
C GLY A 101 -12.21 10.18 3.69
N PHE A 102 -13.14 11.14 3.56
CA PHE A 102 -14.56 10.95 3.87
C PHE A 102 -15.25 10.12 2.79
N TYR A 103 -16.06 9.13 3.19
CA TYR A 103 -16.79 8.19 2.33
C TYR A 103 -16.04 7.78 1.05
N PRO A 104 -15.04 6.89 1.17
CA PRO A 104 -14.12 6.57 0.09
C PRO A 104 -14.81 6.09 -1.19
N ARG A 105 -15.93 5.37 -1.07
CA ARG A 105 -16.78 4.96 -2.19
C ARG A 105 -17.17 6.11 -3.11
N TRP A 106 -17.63 7.22 -2.55
CA TRP A 106 -18.06 8.39 -3.32
C TRP A 106 -16.88 9.27 -3.71
N THR A 107 -15.97 9.52 -2.77
CA THR A 107 -14.80 10.35 -3.05
C THR A 107 -13.82 9.71 -4.02
N GLY A 108 -13.85 8.38 -4.20
CA GLY A 108 -13.07 7.68 -5.23
C GLY A 108 -13.47 8.07 -6.65
N PHE A 109 -14.77 8.14 -6.94
CA PHE A 109 -15.25 8.60 -8.25
C PHE A 109 -15.11 10.11 -8.44
N LEU A 110 -15.27 10.89 -7.36
CA LEU A 110 -14.95 12.31 -7.39
C LEU A 110 -13.48 12.53 -7.76
N HIS A 111 -12.56 11.78 -7.14
CA HIS A 111 -11.13 11.86 -7.45
C HIS A 111 -10.86 11.47 -8.91
N LEU A 112 -11.51 10.41 -9.42
CA LEU A 112 -11.39 10.03 -10.82
C LEU A 112 -11.85 11.14 -11.77
N TYR A 113 -12.99 11.76 -11.49
CA TYR A 113 -13.51 12.85 -12.33
C TYR A 113 -12.60 14.08 -12.33
N ILE A 114 -12.04 14.44 -11.17
CA ILE A 114 -11.08 15.53 -11.04
C ILE A 114 -9.79 15.21 -11.78
N THR A 115 -9.22 14.03 -11.57
CA THR A 115 -8.01 13.59 -12.27
C THR A 115 -8.23 13.59 -13.78
N TYR A 116 -9.36 13.03 -14.24
CA TYR A 116 -9.75 13.08 -15.66
C TYR A 116 -9.78 14.52 -16.19
N THR A 117 -10.42 15.43 -15.46
CA THR A 117 -10.49 16.85 -15.83
C THR A 117 -9.10 17.47 -15.96
N ILE A 118 -8.18 17.21 -15.02
CA ILE A 118 -6.81 17.75 -15.07
C ILE A 118 -6.04 17.13 -16.23
N SER A 119 -6.02 15.80 -16.35
CA SER A 119 -5.19 15.08 -17.31
C SER A 119 -5.52 15.38 -18.78
N ILE A 120 -6.77 15.71 -19.10
CA ILE A 120 -7.19 16.00 -20.48
C ILE A 120 -7.19 17.49 -20.83
N ALA A 121 -7.25 18.38 -19.83
CA ALA A 121 -7.40 19.82 -20.05
C ALA A 121 -6.05 20.55 -20.17
N VAL A 122 -5.02 20.09 -19.45
CA VAL A 122 -3.69 20.70 -19.44
C VAL A 122 -3.02 20.54 -20.80
N THR A 123 -2.44 21.61 -21.37
CA THR A 123 -1.86 21.57 -22.72
C THR A 123 -0.57 20.73 -22.79
N LEU A 124 0.26 20.81 -21.76
CA LEU A 124 1.49 20.02 -21.60
C LEU A 124 1.39 19.11 -20.37
N PRO A 125 0.65 17.99 -20.46
CA PRO A 125 0.61 17.03 -19.36
C PRO A 125 1.98 16.36 -19.23
N ASP A 126 2.45 16.21 -17.99
CA ASP A 126 3.57 15.32 -17.73
C ASP A 126 3.10 13.85 -17.78
N GLY A 127 4.06 12.92 -17.74
CA GLY A 127 3.73 11.49 -17.66
C GLY A 127 2.98 11.11 -16.37
N GLY A 128 3.04 11.95 -15.34
CA GLY A 128 2.46 11.73 -14.03
C GLY A 128 0.95 11.78 -14.09
N GLU A 129 0.39 12.79 -14.75
CA GLU A 129 -1.07 12.90 -14.91
C GLU A 129 -1.67 11.71 -15.68
N SER A 130 -0.97 11.22 -16.70
CA SER A 130 -1.39 10.02 -17.44
C SER A 130 -1.42 8.77 -16.55
N VAL A 131 -0.39 8.60 -15.70
CA VAL A 131 -0.35 7.50 -14.74
C VAL A 131 -1.41 7.68 -13.65
N ALA A 132 -1.59 8.90 -13.14
CA ALA A 132 -2.60 9.22 -12.14
C ALA A 132 -4.00 8.84 -12.64
N LEU A 133 -4.36 9.17 -13.88
CA LEU A 133 -5.67 8.82 -14.44
C LEU A 133 -5.93 7.31 -14.41
N ILE A 134 -4.94 6.52 -14.80
CA ILE A 134 -5.03 5.05 -14.81
C ILE A 134 -5.19 4.52 -13.38
N PHE A 135 -4.31 4.93 -12.46
CA PHE A 135 -4.32 4.40 -11.09
C PHE A 135 -5.50 4.90 -10.27
N VAL A 136 -5.88 6.17 -10.39
CA VAL A 136 -7.09 6.69 -9.75
C VAL A 136 -8.34 6.00 -10.29
N GLY A 137 -8.37 5.63 -11.59
CA GLY A 137 -9.41 4.77 -12.16
C GLY A 137 -9.51 3.42 -11.45
N LEU A 138 -8.38 2.73 -11.26
CA LEU A 138 -8.34 1.49 -10.48
C LEU A 138 -8.74 1.69 -9.03
N LEU A 139 -8.31 2.78 -8.40
CA LEU A 139 -8.64 3.11 -7.01
C LEU A 139 -10.12 3.45 -6.85
N ALA A 140 -10.77 4.05 -7.84
CA ALA A 140 -12.21 4.26 -7.86
C ALA A 140 -12.96 2.91 -7.86
N VAL A 141 -12.51 1.94 -8.66
CA VAL A 141 -13.04 0.57 -8.64
C VAL A 141 -12.83 -0.09 -7.28
N VAL A 142 -11.65 0.01 -6.68
CA VAL A 142 -11.39 -0.51 -5.32
C VAL A 142 -12.30 0.15 -4.29
N SER A 143 -12.51 1.46 -4.42
CA SER A 143 -13.34 2.25 -3.50
C SER A 143 -14.81 1.84 -3.52
N LEU A 144 -15.31 1.17 -4.57
CA LEU A 144 -16.67 0.61 -4.58
C LEU A 144 -16.91 -0.38 -3.44
N SER A 145 -15.88 -1.09 -2.98
CA SER A 145 -15.94 -2.02 -1.85
C SER A 145 -15.77 -1.35 -0.49
N ASP A 146 -15.41 -0.06 -0.44
CA ASP A 146 -15.06 0.65 0.79
C ASP A 146 -16.24 1.45 1.36
N ASN A 147 -17.00 0.80 2.26
CA ASN A 147 -18.13 1.40 2.96
C ASN A 147 -17.74 2.25 4.19
N ARG A 148 -16.45 2.42 4.48
CA ARG A 148 -16.03 3.15 5.69
C ARG A 148 -16.45 4.61 5.59
N ARG A 149 -16.86 5.20 6.71
CA ARG A 149 -17.13 6.65 6.77
C ARG A 149 -15.87 7.49 6.61
N ASN A 150 -14.75 6.99 7.15
CA ASN A 150 -13.43 7.59 7.02
C ASN A 150 -12.40 6.49 6.74
N CYS A 151 -11.60 6.65 5.69
CA CYS A 151 -10.63 5.64 5.27
C CYS A 151 -9.41 5.48 6.17
N TYR A 152 -9.10 6.46 7.01
CA TYR A 152 -8.00 6.41 7.97
C TYR A 152 -8.40 5.71 9.27
N LEU A 153 -9.69 5.65 9.57
CA LEU A 153 -10.18 4.88 10.70
C LEU A 153 -10.07 3.38 10.40
N ALA A 154 -9.61 2.63 11.40
CA ALA A 154 -9.73 1.19 11.36
C ALA A 154 -11.18 0.87 11.74
N ASN A 155 -12.02 0.53 10.76
CA ASN A 155 -13.26 -0.16 11.09
C ASN A 155 -12.90 -1.59 11.45
N LEU A 156 -13.10 -1.92 12.72
CA LEU A 156 -12.96 -3.27 13.24
C LEU A 156 -14.24 -4.07 12.97
N ASP A 157 -15.34 -3.37 12.76
CA ASP A 157 -16.63 -3.91 12.33
C ASP A 157 -16.60 -4.07 10.81
N MET A 158 -16.16 -5.26 10.41
CA MET A 158 -16.18 -5.71 9.03
C MET A 158 -17.64 -5.94 8.63
N ASP A 159 -18.35 -4.90 8.21
CA ASP A 159 -19.53 -5.12 7.38
C ASP A 159 -19.07 -6.00 6.21
N ARG A 160 -19.69 -7.17 6.06
CA ARG A 160 -19.31 -8.13 5.02
C ARG A 160 -19.40 -7.42 3.67
N ILE A 161 -18.26 -7.25 3.03
CA ILE A 161 -18.21 -6.75 1.66
C ILE A 161 -18.87 -7.82 0.79
N PRO A 162 -19.82 -7.45 -0.09
CA PRO A 162 -20.40 -8.42 -1.01
C PRO A 162 -19.31 -9.12 -1.82
N ALA A 163 -19.37 -10.46 -1.89
CA ALA A 163 -18.37 -11.30 -2.56
C ALA A 163 -17.94 -10.80 -3.97
N PRO A 164 -18.83 -10.35 -4.87
CA PRO A 164 -18.39 -9.86 -6.19
C PRO A 164 -17.55 -8.58 -6.09
N LEU A 165 -17.91 -7.64 -5.21
CA LEU A 165 -17.17 -6.39 -5.03
C LEU A 165 -15.80 -6.61 -4.40
N GLU A 166 -15.69 -7.58 -3.48
CA GLU A 166 -14.41 -8.00 -2.92
C GLU A 166 -13.49 -8.55 -4.02
N GLY A 167 -13.99 -9.46 -4.86
CA GLY A 167 -13.24 -10.04 -5.97
C GLY A 167 -12.75 -8.99 -6.97
N ILE A 168 -13.64 -8.09 -7.41
CA ILE A 168 -13.31 -7.00 -8.33
C ILE A 168 -12.24 -6.08 -7.74
N SER A 169 -12.37 -5.70 -6.47
CA SER A 169 -11.43 -4.79 -5.81
C SER A 169 -10.06 -5.43 -5.60
N ARG A 170 -10.01 -6.72 -5.25
CA ARG A 170 -8.74 -7.47 -5.17
C ARG A 170 -8.07 -7.56 -6.54
N THR A 171 -8.83 -7.85 -7.59
CA THR A 171 -8.34 -7.89 -8.96
C THR A 171 -7.79 -6.54 -9.40
N ALA A 172 -8.47 -5.43 -9.10
CA ALA A 172 -8.00 -4.09 -9.42
C ALA A 172 -6.64 -3.77 -8.75
N ILE A 173 -6.44 -4.16 -7.49
CA ILE A 173 -5.15 -4.00 -6.80
C ILE A 173 -4.04 -4.84 -7.47
N ILE A 174 -4.33 -6.10 -7.79
CA ILE A 174 -3.35 -6.99 -8.44
C ILE A 174 -3.00 -6.47 -9.82
N PHE A 175 -4.01 -6.06 -10.60
CA PHE A 175 -3.81 -5.45 -11.90
C PHE A 175 -2.96 -4.18 -11.80
N GLY A 176 -3.20 -3.32 -10.81
CA GLY A 176 -2.34 -2.17 -10.54
C GLY A 176 -0.88 -2.54 -10.26
N ARG A 177 -0.62 -3.63 -9.51
CA ARG A 177 0.75 -4.13 -9.31
C ARG A 177 1.39 -4.59 -10.63
N VAL A 178 0.63 -5.30 -11.46
CA VAL A 178 1.09 -5.76 -12.78
C VAL A 178 1.38 -4.58 -13.70
N LEU A 179 0.53 -3.56 -13.72
CA LEU A 179 0.78 -2.33 -14.48
C LEU A 179 2.06 -1.64 -14.02
N LEU A 180 2.32 -1.53 -12.71
CA LEU A 180 3.59 -0.98 -12.21
C LEU A 180 4.79 -1.81 -12.67
N CYS A 181 4.70 -3.14 -12.67
CA CYS A 181 5.76 -3.98 -13.21
C CYS A 181 6.08 -3.64 -14.65
N PHE A 182 5.05 -3.53 -15.50
CA PHE A 182 5.23 -3.17 -16.90
C PHE A 182 5.75 -1.74 -17.07
N LEU A 183 5.25 -0.79 -16.29
CA LEU A 183 5.68 0.60 -16.34
C LEU A 183 7.16 0.74 -15.99
N TYR A 184 7.62 0.16 -14.87
CA TYR A 184 9.03 0.22 -14.48
C TYR A 184 9.94 -0.61 -15.38
N ALA A 185 9.51 -1.80 -15.83
CA ALA A 185 10.29 -2.59 -16.79
C ALA A 185 10.42 -1.86 -18.13
N GLY A 186 9.32 -1.31 -18.65
CA GLY A 186 9.32 -0.51 -19.87
C GLY A 186 10.21 0.72 -19.74
N ALA A 187 10.12 1.45 -18.62
CA ALA A 187 10.96 2.61 -18.35
C ALA A 187 12.47 2.27 -18.27
N ALA A 188 12.82 1.06 -17.83
CA ALA A 188 14.20 0.58 -17.84
C ALA A 188 14.65 0.15 -19.25
N LEU A 189 13.83 -0.63 -19.94
CA LEU A 189 14.12 -1.14 -21.29
C LEU A 189 14.24 -0.01 -22.33
N ILE A 190 13.37 0.99 -22.27
CA ILE A 190 13.43 2.15 -23.17
C ILE A 190 14.74 2.91 -22.97
N LYS A 191 15.21 3.07 -21.72
CA LYS A 191 16.49 3.74 -21.44
C LYS A 191 17.67 2.99 -22.06
N LEU A 192 17.68 1.66 -22.02
CA LEU A 192 18.73 0.86 -22.70
C LEU A 192 18.78 1.08 -24.23
N GLY A 193 17.65 1.45 -24.83
CA GLY A 193 17.54 1.70 -26.27
C GLY A 193 17.95 3.09 -26.74
N VAL A 194 18.20 4.04 -25.82
CA VAL A 194 18.51 5.43 -26.15
C VAL A 194 20.03 5.66 -26.09
N ALA A 195 20.61 6.20 -27.17
CA ALA A 195 22.06 6.38 -27.31
C ALA A 195 22.70 7.19 -26.16
N ASP A 196 22.01 8.19 -25.64
CA ASP A 196 22.49 9.03 -24.52
C ASP A 196 22.71 8.21 -23.23
N TRP A 197 21.90 7.18 -23.00
CA TRP A 197 22.04 6.31 -21.82
C TRP A 197 23.18 5.31 -21.99
N ASN A 198 23.48 4.92 -23.23
CA ASN A 198 24.60 4.03 -23.55
C ASN A 198 25.96 4.75 -23.57
N SER A 199 25.96 6.07 -23.78
CA SER A 199 27.17 6.90 -23.79
C SER A 199 27.50 7.50 -22.41
N GLU A 200 26.75 7.14 -21.37
CA GLU A 200 26.93 7.61 -19.99
C GLU A 200 26.78 9.13 -19.80
N THR A 201 26.21 9.83 -20.79
CA THR A 201 25.95 11.27 -20.78
C THR A 201 24.48 11.61 -20.56
N ALA A 202 23.59 10.62 -20.46
CA ALA A 202 22.14 10.85 -20.32
C ALA A 202 21.79 11.78 -19.15
N LEU A 203 22.42 11.60 -17.98
CA LEU A 203 22.12 12.48 -16.85
C LEU A 203 22.62 13.90 -17.11
N TYR A 204 23.82 14.05 -17.69
CA TYR A 204 24.36 15.36 -18.08
C TYR A 204 23.41 16.08 -19.05
N HIS A 205 22.90 15.38 -20.06
CA HIS A 205 21.93 15.95 -21.00
C HIS A 205 20.58 16.23 -20.36
N ALA A 206 20.12 15.37 -19.45
CA ALA A 206 18.86 15.58 -18.74
C ALA A 206 18.93 16.79 -17.80
N THR A 207 20.06 17.01 -17.12
CA THR A 207 20.23 18.14 -16.19
C THR A 207 20.50 19.46 -16.93
N ASN A 208 21.14 19.43 -18.10
CA ASN A 208 21.34 20.63 -18.92
C ASN A 208 20.20 20.93 -19.90
N ASN A 209 19.12 20.16 -19.87
CA ASN A 209 17.96 20.43 -20.70
C ASN A 209 17.14 21.56 -20.06
N THR A 210 17.04 22.69 -20.77
CA THR A 210 16.29 23.89 -20.37
C THR A 210 14.80 23.67 -20.15
N THR A 211 14.29 22.47 -20.45
CA THR A 211 12.91 22.05 -20.20
C THR A 211 12.68 21.66 -18.72
N PHE A 212 13.74 21.41 -17.95
CA PHE A 212 13.65 21.03 -16.52
C PHE A 212 14.07 22.20 -15.61
N GLY A 213 13.62 22.18 -14.36
CA GLY A 213 13.81 23.31 -13.44
C GLY A 213 15.27 23.51 -13.01
N ASP A 214 15.62 24.74 -12.62
CA ASP A 214 16.98 25.18 -12.22
C ASP A 214 17.54 24.54 -10.93
N TRP A 215 16.83 23.58 -10.33
CA TRP A 215 17.22 22.90 -9.08
C TRP A 215 18.56 22.18 -9.18
N TYR A 216 19.01 21.86 -10.40
CA TYR A 216 20.30 21.21 -10.66
C TYR A 216 21.50 22.10 -10.27
N GLN A 217 21.35 23.42 -10.20
CA GLN A 217 22.41 24.35 -9.79
C GLN A 217 22.91 24.07 -8.36
N LEU A 218 22.08 23.44 -7.52
CA LEU A 218 22.47 22.97 -6.18
C LEU A 218 23.38 21.73 -6.21
N LEU A 219 23.33 20.94 -7.29
CA LEU A 219 24.21 19.78 -7.53
C LEU A 219 25.42 20.13 -8.39
N GLU A 220 25.42 21.32 -9.02
CA GLU A 220 26.49 21.87 -9.85
C GLU A 220 27.67 22.42 -9.01
N THR A 221 27.70 22.15 -7.71
CA THR A 221 28.90 22.36 -6.89
C THR A 221 29.99 21.36 -7.30
N SER A 222 30.81 21.78 -8.26
CA SER A 222 32.24 21.45 -8.45
C SER A 222 32.63 19.96 -8.44
N GLY A 223 32.49 19.26 -9.58
CA GLY A 223 33.35 18.10 -9.88
C GLY A 223 32.67 16.78 -10.26
N THR A 224 31.33 16.70 -10.30
CA THR A 224 30.62 15.47 -10.71
C THR A 224 30.85 15.10 -12.18
N SER A 225 31.01 16.09 -13.06
CA SER A 225 31.39 15.89 -14.47
C SER A 225 32.86 15.53 -14.68
N GLU A 226 33.72 15.79 -13.70
CA GLU A 226 35.16 15.49 -13.79
C GLU A 226 35.47 14.02 -13.45
N HIS A 227 34.53 13.31 -12.80
CA HIS A 227 34.72 11.95 -12.31
C HIS A 227 33.78 10.99 -13.05
N GLY A 228 34.26 10.38 -14.15
CA GLY A 228 33.43 9.53 -15.03
C GLY A 228 32.62 8.43 -14.32
N TRP A 229 33.13 7.86 -13.22
CA TRP A 229 32.41 6.85 -12.45
C TRP A 229 31.14 7.38 -11.75
N LEU A 230 31.12 8.66 -11.34
CA LEU A 230 29.92 9.28 -10.75
C LEU A 230 28.83 9.45 -11.82
N SER A 231 29.20 9.87 -13.03
CA SER A 231 28.26 9.96 -14.17
C SER A 231 27.69 8.59 -14.53
N ALA A 232 28.54 7.56 -14.57
CA ALA A 232 28.11 6.19 -14.82
C ALA A 232 27.14 5.70 -13.74
N VAL A 233 27.46 5.87 -12.45
CA VAL A 233 26.57 5.48 -11.34
C VAL A 233 25.23 6.21 -11.44
N ALA A 234 25.24 7.51 -11.71
CA ALA A 234 24.04 8.32 -11.77
C ALA A 234 23.17 7.99 -13.00
N THR A 235 23.79 7.57 -14.12
CA THR A 235 23.10 7.08 -15.32
C THR A 235 22.50 5.68 -15.13
N TRP A 236 23.26 4.75 -14.53
CA TRP A 236 22.82 3.35 -14.44
C TRP A 236 21.90 3.08 -13.23
N THR A 237 21.99 3.89 -12.17
CA THR A 237 21.17 3.71 -10.95
C THR A 237 19.67 3.71 -11.27
N PRO A 238 19.09 4.68 -12.01
CA PRO A 238 17.68 4.65 -12.37
C PRO A 238 17.24 3.38 -13.11
N VAL A 239 18.10 2.85 -14.00
CA VAL A 239 17.82 1.63 -14.79
C VAL A 239 17.78 0.41 -13.88
N VAL A 240 18.81 0.23 -13.05
CA VAL A 240 18.89 -0.90 -12.10
C VAL A 240 17.76 -0.86 -11.10
N LEU A 241 17.48 0.31 -10.51
CA LEU A 241 16.38 0.48 -9.55
C LEU A 241 15.03 0.15 -10.20
N ALA A 242 14.77 0.63 -11.42
CA ALA A 242 13.52 0.32 -12.13
C ALA A 242 13.31 -1.18 -12.37
N PHE A 243 14.35 -1.93 -12.77
CA PHE A 243 14.26 -3.39 -12.89
C PHE A 243 13.98 -4.07 -11.56
N LEU A 244 14.69 -3.67 -10.50
CA LEU A 244 14.48 -4.24 -9.16
C LEU A 244 13.05 -3.94 -8.66
N ILE A 245 12.54 -2.73 -8.87
CA ILE A 245 11.16 -2.36 -8.52
C ILE A 245 10.18 -3.25 -9.27
N SER A 246 10.36 -3.41 -10.59
CA SER A 246 9.48 -4.22 -11.43
C SER A 246 9.39 -5.67 -10.94
N ILE A 247 10.52 -6.33 -10.71
CA ILE A 247 10.55 -7.73 -10.26
C ILE A 247 9.91 -7.88 -8.87
N ASN A 248 10.14 -6.92 -7.98
CA ASN A 248 9.71 -7.04 -6.59
C ASN A 248 8.25 -6.57 -6.34
N ALA A 249 7.63 -5.85 -7.28
CA ALA A 249 6.27 -5.30 -7.11
C ALA A 249 5.14 -6.36 -7.03
N ILE A 250 5.29 -7.51 -7.68
CA ILE A 250 4.35 -8.66 -7.57
C ILE A 250 4.80 -9.68 -6.50
N GLY A 251 5.99 -9.50 -5.92
CA GLY A 251 6.59 -10.45 -4.99
C GLY A 251 5.88 -10.57 -3.63
N THR A 252 6.56 -11.21 -2.69
CA THR A 252 6.08 -11.34 -1.30
C THR A 252 5.90 -9.98 -0.63
N ALA A 253 5.20 -9.93 0.51
CA ALA A 253 5.00 -8.67 1.25
C ALA A 253 6.32 -7.94 1.59
N ASN A 254 7.41 -8.68 1.85
CA ASN A 254 8.73 -8.10 2.10
C ASN A 254 9.36 -7.54 0.82
N MET A 255 9.25 -8.27 -0.29
CA MET A 255 9.72 -7.80 -1.60
C MET A 255 8.99 -6.52 -2.01
N ARG A 256 7.67 -6.44 -1.81
CA ARG A 256 6.91 -5.22 -2.12
C ARG A 256 7.28 -4.02 -1.25
N ARG A 257 7.61 -4.26 0.03
CA ARG A 257 8.13 -3.19 0.90
C ARG A 257 9.50 -2.71 0.44
N PHE A 258 10.38 -3.64 0.08
CA PHE A 258 11.67 -3.31 -0.51
C PHE A 258 11.51 -2.52 -1.80
N ALA A 259 10.64 -2.97 -2.72
CA ALA A 259 10.32 -2.25 -3.95
C ALA A 259 9.80 -0.83 -3.68
N PHE A 260 8.93 -0.66 -2.67
CA PHE A 260 8.45 0.67 -2.29
C PHE A 260 9.58 1.58 -1.78
N THR A 261 10.52 1.06 -0.99
CA THR A 261 11.72 1.81 -0.61
C THR A 261 12.51 2.25 -1.85
N LEU A 262 12.71 1.34 -2.81
CA LEU A 262 13.41 1.67 -4.06
C LEU A 262 12.64 2.72 -4.89
N VAL A 263 11.31 2.67 -4.94
CA VAL A 263 10.46 3.68 -5.59
C VAL A 263 10.68 5.05 -4.96
N VAL A 264 10.66 5.15 -3.63
CA VAL A 264 10.89 6.42 -2.92
C VAL A 264 12.29 6.95 -3.20
N VAL A 265 13.31 6.09 -3.19
CA VAL A 265 14.70 6.49 -3.52
C VAL A 265 14.81 6.95 -4.98
N LEU A 266 14.25 6.20 -5.92
CA LEU A 266 14.30 6.50 -7.35
C LEU A 266 13.60 7.84 -7.67
N HIS A 267 12.37 8.01 -7.20
CA HIS A 267 11.57 9.20 -7.46
C HIS A 267 12.01 10.40 -6.61
N GLY A 268 12.52 10.18 -5.40
CA GLY A 268 13.18 11.24 -4.63
C GLY A 268 14.45 11.74 -5.32
N GLY A 269 15.26 10.84 -5.88
CA GLY A 269 16.41 11.21 -6.69
C GLY A 269 16.01 11.95 -7.97
N ASN A 270 15.02 11.44 -8.70
CA ASN A 270 14.51 12.10 -9.91
C ASN A 270 13.95 13.50 -9.61
N PHE A 271 13.21 13.65 -8.51
CA PHE A 271 12.66 14.93 -8.08
C PHE A 271 13.75 15.97 -7.85
N LEU A 272 14.84 15.58 -7.18
CA LEU A 272 15.97 16.45 -6.93
C LEU A 272 16.76 16.78 -8.21
N SER A 273 16.90 15.82 -9.13
CA SER A 273 17.68 15.99 -10.35
C SER A 273 16.96 16.74 -11.46
N THR A 274 15.64 16.57 -11.60
CA THR A 274 14.85 17.09 -12.74
C THR A 274 13.80 18.12 -12.34
N GLY A 275 13.48 18.24 -11.05
CA GLY A 275 12.41 19.12 -10.57
C GLY A 275 10.99 18.65 -10.89
N LEU A 276 10.80 17.43 -11.39
CA LEU A 276 9.49 16.87 -11.77
C LEU A 276 8.67 16.37 -10.56
N ALA A 277 8.38 17.30 -9.63
CA ALA A 277 7.69 17.04 -8.37
C ALA A 277 6.37 16.28 -8.53
N SER A 278 5.55 16.69 -9.49
CA SER A 278 4.23 16.12 -9.74
C SER A 278 4.34 14.66 -10.13
N PHE A 279 5.14 14.36 -11.15
CA PHE A 279 5.41 13.00 -11.61
C PHE A 279 5.88 12.10 -10.47
N ASP A 280 6.90 12.53 -9.73
CA ASP A 280 7.54 11.70 -8.71
C ASP A 280 6.62 11.39 -7.53
N LEU A 281 5.88 12.39 -7.03
CA LEU A 281 4.92 12.18 -5.94
C LEU A 281 3.74 11.31 -6.38
N ILE A 282 3.25 11.48 -7.62
CA ILE A 282 2.21 10.61 -8.18
C ILE A 282 2.70 9.16 -8.23
N MET A 283 3.92 8.90 -8.71
CA MET A 283 4.46 7.55 -8.79
C MET A 283 4.59 6.89 -7.40
N ILE A 284 5.05 7.65 -6.40
CA ILE A 284 5.10 7.19 -5.00
C ILE A 284 3.69 6.86 -4.48
N GLY A 285 2.71 7.74 -4.73
CA GLY A 285 1.31 7.56 -4.32
C GLY A 285 0.66 6.34 -4.99
N CYS A 286 0.85 6.18 -6.30
CA CYS A 286 0.38 5.04 -7.09
C CYS A 286 0.95 3.72 -6.54
N PHE A 287 2.26 3.65 -6.32
CA PHE A 287 2.90 2.45 -5.79
C PHE A 287 2.36 2.12 -4.40
N LEU A 288 2.37 3.09 -3.47
CA LEU A 288 1.89 2.92 -2.10
C LEU A 288 0.46 2.39 -2.06
N SER A 289 -0.39 2.86 -2.97
CA SER A 289 -1.81 2.50 -3.02
C SER A 289 -2.04 1.02 -3.32
N VAL A 290 -1.13 0.36 -4.06
CA VAL A 290 -1.29 -1.04 -4.49
C VAL A 290 -0.40 -2.04 -3.75
N ILE A 291 0.63 -1.63 -2.99
CA ILE A 291 1.51 -2.59 -2.28
C ILE A 291 0.83 -3.39 -1.17
N THR A 292 -0.38 -2.98 -0.80
CA THR A 292 -1.16 -3.33 0.39
C THR A 292 -0.61 -4.52 1.19
N PRO A 293 -0.25 -4.32 2.47
CA PRO A 293 0.20 -5.42 3.30
C PRO A 293 -0.92 -6.47 3.40
N PRO A 294 -0.56 -7.77 3.49
CA PRO A 294 -1.55 -8.81 3.69
C PRO A 294 -2.38 -8.49 4.93
N ASN A 295 -3.68 -8.78 4.86
CA ASN A 295 -4.57 -8.55 5.99
C ASN A 295 -4.07 -9.36 7.19
N ARG A 296 -3.92 -8.71 8.36
CA ARG A 296 -3.32 -9.34 9.54
C ARG A 296 -4.27 -10.34 10.20
N TYR A 297 -5.56 -10.33 9.87
CA TYR A 297 -6.60 -11.13 10.53
C TYR A 297 -7.30 -12.12 9.59
N THR A 298 -6.58 -12.74 8.65
CA THR A 298 -7.20 -13.66 7.67
C THR A 298 -6.71 -15.10 7.77
N HIS A 299 -5.82 -15.42 8.71
CA HIS A 299 -5.22 -16.74 8.73
C HIS A 299 -5.15 -17.33 10.13
N VAL A 300 -6.06 -18.27 10.41
CA VAL A 300 -5.87 -19.21 11.50
C VAL A 300 -4.87 -20.26 11.01
N SER A 301 -3.67 -20.30 11.58
CA SER A 301 -2.71 -21.38 11.33
C SER A 301 -2.78 -22.38 12.48
N ILE A 302 -3.49 -23.50 12.30
CA ILE A 302 -3.58 -24.55 13.31
C ILE A 302 -2.24 -25.32 13.36
N LEU A 303 -1.70 -25.51 14.57
CA LEU A 303 -0.42 -26.18 14.84
C LEU A 303 -0.56 -27.60 15.40
N SER A 304 -1.74 -27.99 15.88
CA SER A 304 -1.96 -29.31 16.51
C SER A 304 -3.06 -30.14 15.84
N THR A 305 -2.95 -31.42 16.14
CA THR A 305 -3.38 -32.63 15.42
C THR A 305 -4.67 -33.22 15.96
N SER A 306 -5.82 -32.53 15.89
CA SER A 306 -7.06 -33.29 15.79
C SER A 306 -7.30 -33.55 14.31
N THR A 307 -7.04 -34.77 13.85
CA THR A 307 -7.46 -35.24 12.52
C THR A 307 -8.98 -35.22 12.34
N ASP A 308 -9.72 -34.97 13.41
CA ASP A 308 -11.16 -34.91 13.44
C ASP A 308 -11.63 -33.47 13.19
N SER A 309 -12.11 -33.19 11.98
CA SER A 309 -12.72 -31.89 11.65
C SER A 309 -13.95 -31.60 12.51
N ALA A 310 -14.65 -32.65 12.99
CA ALA A 310 -15.77 -32.53 13.90
C ALA A 310 -15.39 -31.90 15.26
N ALA A 311 -14.12 -31.99 15.67
CA ALA A 311 -13.65 -31.34 16.89
C ALA A 311 -13.55 -29.81 16.76
N LEU A 312 -13.50 -29.27 15.54
CA LEU A 312 -13.40 -27.84 15.26
C LEU A 312 -14.76 -27.14 15.13
N ASP A 313 -15.87 -27.89 15.04
CA ASP A 313 -17.22 -27.32 14.84
C ASP A 313 -17.67 -26.40 15.99
N ASN A 314 -17.09 -26.57 17.19
CA ASN A 314 -17.37 -25.75 18.37
C ASN A 314 -16.34 -24.62 18.61
N PHE A 315 -15.41 -24.41 17.67
CA PHE A 315 -14.41 -23.35 17.78
C PHE A 315 -14.80 -22.13 16.97
N VAL A 316 -14.58 -20.95 17.56
CA VAL A 316 -14.85 -19.65 16.98
C VAL A 316 -13.52 -18.94 16.72
N ALA A 317 -13.42 -18.24 15.60
CA ALA A 317 -12.25 -17.43 15.29
C ALA A 317 -12.32 -16.08 16.01
N VAL A 318 -11.55 -15.95 17.08
CA VAL A 318 -11.44 -14.73 17.88
C VAL A 318 -10.19 -13.95 17.52
N LYS A 319 -10.29 -12.62 17.55
CA LYS A 319 -9.20 -11.72 17.25
C LYS A 319 -8.19 -11.67 18.40
N ALA A 320 -6.93 -11.99 18.13
CA ALA A 320 -5.84 -11.96 19.08
C ALA A 320 -4.80 -10.87 18.71
N ASP A 321 -4.78 -9.74 19.41
CA ASP A 321 -3.74 -8.70 19.28
C ASP A 321 -2.60 -8.95 20.26
N ILE A 322 -1.53 -9.56 19.76
CA ILE A 322 -0.37 -9.97 20.55
C ILE A 322 0.80 -9.05 20.24
N ARG A 323 1.18 -8.19 21.19
CA ARG A 323 2.27 -7.21 21.02
C ARG A 323 3.42 -7.47 21.98
N PRO A 324 4.67 -7.28 21.55
CA PRO A 324 5.79 -7.27 22.48
C PRO A 324 5.70 -6.06 23.40
N ASN A 325 6.39 -6.13 24.53
CA ASN A 325 6.64 -4.95 25.35
C ASN A 325 7.32 -3.86 24.49
N PRO A 326 6.92 -2.59 24.58
CA PRO A 326 7.55 -1.50 23.83
C PRO A 326 9.07 -1.47 23.98
N PHE A 327 9.61 -1.81 25.16
CA PHE A 327 11.07 -1.88 25.38
C PHE A 327 11.76 -2.98 24.57
N ILE A 328 11.13 -4.15 24.42
CA ILE A 328 11.65 -5.26 23.58
C ILE A 328 11.42 -4.96 22.09
N SER A 329 10.36 -4.22 21.76
CA SER A 329 10.00 -3.91 20.37
C SER A 329 11.07 -3.13 19.62
N LEU A 330 11.90 -2.35 20.36
CA LEU A 330 13.03 -1.59 19.82
C LEU A 330 14.06 -2.47 19.10
N PHE A 331 14.24 -3.72 19.51
CA PHE A 331 15.33 -4.54 19.00
C PHE A 331 14.96 -5.43 17.82
N GLY A 332 13.65 -5.63 17.51
CA GLY A 332 13.17 -6.48 16.41
C GLY A 332 13.53 -7.98 16.50
N PHE A 333 14.57 -8.32 17.26
CA PHE A 333 15.21 -9.61 17.42
C PHE A 333 14.21 -10.66 17.90
N HIS A 334 13.44 -10.35 18.96
CA HIS A 334 12.47 -11.30 19.48
C HIS A 334 11.40 -11.67 18.43
N GLN A 335 10.92 -10.70 17.64
CA GLN A 335 9.94 -10.99 16.56
C GLN A 335 10.57 -11.81 15.42
N ALA A 336 11.87 -11.65 15.19
CA ALA A 336 12.61 -12.42 14.20
C ALA A 336 12.69 -13.90 14.59
N PHE A 337 12.84 -14.24 15.87
CA PHE A 337 13.06 -15.62 16.32
C PHE A 337 11.83 -16.33 16.89
N THR A 338 10.75 -15.62 17.23
CA THR A 338 9.56 -16.25 17.81
C THR A 338 8.27 -15.94 17.06
N ARG A 339 7.25 -16.77 17.29
CA ARG A 339 5.86 -16.52 16.90
C ARG A 339 4.93 -16.77 18.08
N PRO A 340 3.90 -15.93 18.29
CA PRO A 340 2.90 -16.23 19.31
C PRO A 340 2.04 -17.43 18.90
N VAL A 341 1.57 -18.16 19.89
CA VAL A 341 0.66 -19.30 19.74
C VAL A 341 -0.44 -19.16 20.78
N VAL A 342 -1.70 -19.19 20.35
CA VAL A 342 -2.86 -19.20 21.23
C VAL A 342 -3.30 -20.65 21.38
N CYS A 343 -3.36 -21.15 22.60
CA CYS A 343 -3.78 -22.50 22.93
C CYS A 343 -5.14 -22.45 23.62
N CYS A 344 -6.11 -23.23 23.13
CA CYS A 344 -7.46 -23.34 23.70
C CYS A 344 -7.98 -24.75 23.48
N GLY A 345 -8.45 -25.44 24.53
CA GLY A 345 -9.09 -26.76 24.41
C GLY A 345 -8.27 -27.79 23.63
N GLY A 346 -6.94 -27.83 23.80
CA GLY A 346 -6.04 -28.74 23.06
C GLY A 346 -5.68 -28.31 21.62
N VAL A 347 -6.32 -27.27 21.09
CA VAL A 347 -5.99 -26.67 19.79
C VAL A 347 -4.99 -25.55 19.98
N ALA A 348 -3.90 -25.59 19.21
CA ALA A 348 -2.90 -24.52 19.19
C ALA A 348 -2.99 -23.76 17.86
N THR A 349 -3.33 -22.48 17.89
CA THR A 349 -3.33 -21.58 16.74
C THR A 349 -2.08 -20.72 16.73
N GLN A 350 -1.25 -20.81 15.71
CA GLN A 350 -0.13 -19.89 15.49
C GLN A 350 -0.65 -18.53 15.03
N GLY A 351 -0.30 -17.49 15.78
CA GLY A 351 -0.59 -16.11 15.41
C GLY A 351 0.64 -15.38 14.86
N ARG A 352 0.40 -14.17 14.37
CA ARG A 352 1.41 -13.17 14.03
C ARG A 352 1.49 -12.07 15.09
N TRP A 353 2.67 -11.48 15.18
CA TRP A 353 2.87 -10.28 16.00
C TRP A 353 2.01 -9.11 15.50
N GLY A 354 1.32 -8.45 16.44
CA GLY A 354 0.48 -7.28 16.21
C GLY A 354 -0.93 -7.57 15.67
N GLY A 355 -1.43 -8.79 15.84
CA GLY A 355 -2.80 -9.17 15.46
C GLY A 355 -2.86 -10.39 14.56
N ASP A 356 -3.66 -11.39 14.94
CA ASP A 356 -4.13 -12.49 14.09
C ASP A 356 -5.48 -13.04 14.56
N LEU A 357 -6.04 -14.03 13.85
CA LEU A 357 -7.15 -14.83 14.35
C LEU A 357 -6.64 -16.04 15.13
N ALA A 358 -7.31 -16.35 16.22
CA ALA A 358 -7.10 -17.52 17.04
C ALA A 358 -8.39 -18.32 17.14
N LEU A 359 -8.34 -19.63 16.94
CA LEU A 359 -9.48 -20.48 17.25
C LEU A 359 -9.57 -20.67 18.76
N VAL A 360 -10.73 -20.36 19.30
CA VAL A 360 -11.05 -20.54 20.71
C VAL A 360 -12.43 -21.18 20.85
N LYS A 361 -12.61 -21.95 21.91
CA LYS A 361 -13.90 -22.53 22.27
C LYS A 361 -14.45 -21.68 23.42
N ILE A 362 -15.67 -21.17 23.26
CA ILE A 362 -16.31 -20.30 24.25
C ILE A 362 -16.39 -21.04 25.59
N GLY A 363 -16.03 -20.35 26.68
CA GLY A 363 -16.03 -20.91 28.03
C GLY A 363 -14.83 -21.80 28.37
N GLU A 364 -13.88 -22.01 27.46
CA GLU A 364 -12.64 -22.74 27.74
C GLU A 364 -11.47 -21.78 28.05
N PRO A 365 -10.52 -22.18 28.92
CA PRO A 365 -9.37 -21.36 29.24
C PRO A 365 -8.43 -21.22 28.04
N ILE A 366 -8.03 -19.99 27.76
CA ILE A 366 -7.11 -19.64 26.70
C ILE A 366 -5.75 -19.29 27.30
N VAL A 367 -4.70 -19.86 26.71
CA VAL A 367 -3.31 -19.58 27.08
C VAL A 367 -2.52 -19.11 25.87
N VAL A 368 -1.81 -18.00 25.99
CA VAL A 368 -0.88 -17.49 24.97
C VAL A 368 0.55 -17.94 25.30
N ARG A 369 1.23 -18.53 24.32
CA ARG A 369 2.62 -19.01 24.40
C ARG A 369 3.47 -18.42 23.28
N MET A 370 4.80 -18.55 23.39
CA MET A 370 5.72 -18.31 22.27
C MET A 370 6.21 -19.62 21.67
N ARG A 371 6.36 -19.68 20.35
CA ARG A 371 7.10 -20.73 19.65
C ARG A 371 8.38 -20.16 19.07
N TYR A 372 9.53 -20.77 19.36
CA TYR A 372 10.78 -20.42 18.69
C TYR A 372 10.79 -20.99 17.26
N LYS A 373 11.12 -20.17 16.26
CA LYS A 373 11.10 -20.57 14.83
C LYS A 373 12.16 -21.64 14.51
N LEU A 374 13.28 -21.64 15.23
CA LEU A 374 14.40 -22.58 14.99
C LEU A 374 14.16 -23.94 15.65
N THR A 375 13.68 -23.96 16.89
CA THR A 375 13.59 -25.20 17.69
C THR A 375 12.17 -25.74 17.78
N ASN A 376 11.18 -24.99 17.31
CA ASN A 376 9.75 -25.28 17.48
C ASN A 376 9.28 -25.43 18.93
N LYS A 377 10.14 -25.20 19.93
CA LYS A 377 9.78 -25.29 21.34
C LYS A 377 8.82 -24.18 21.72
N LEU A 378 7.78 -24.55 22.47
CA LEU A 378 6.88 -23.61 23.12
C LEU A 378 7.51 -23.12 24.44
N LEU A 379 7.43 -21.81 24.68
CA LEU A 379 8.01 -21.13 25.84
C LEU A 379 7.01 -20.16 26.44
N GLY A 380 7.04 -20.06 27.77
CA GLY A 380 6.15 -19.21 28.56
C GLY A 380 4.70 -19.68 28.53
N HIS A 381 3.91 -19.19 29.47
CA HIS A 381 2.47 -19.27 29.47
C HIS A 381 1.90 -17.93 29.96
N SER A 382 0.78 -17.53 29.42
CA SER A 382 -0.02 -16.45 29.99
C SER A 382 -0.81 -16.93 31.19
N THR A 383 -1.40 -15.98 31.92
CA THR A 383 -2.59 -16.28 32.72
C THR A 383 -3.69 -16.83 31.82
N GLU A 384 -4.46 -17.79 32.35
CA GLU A 384 -5.65 -18.30 31.68
C GLU A 384 -6.72 -17.20 31.67
N VAL A 385 -7.37 -17.02 30.51
CA VAL A 385 -8.50 -16.10 30.36
C VAL A 385 -9.60 -16.82 29.61
N LEU A 386 -10.85 -16.55 29.98
CA LEU A 386 -12.03 -17.10 29.36
C LEU A 386 -12.57 -16.12 28.31
N VAL A 387 -12.92 -16.64 27.15
CA VAL A 387 -13.74 -15.92 26.16
C VAL A 387 -15.18 -16.34 26.37
N HIS A 388 -16.06 -15.35 26.50
CA HIS A 388 -17.48 -15.54 26.77
C HIS A 388 -18.34 -15.37 25.52
N ASP A 389 -17.87 -14.56 24.55
CA ASP A 389 -18.61 -14.23 23.34
C ASP A 389 -17.70 -14.31 22.09
N GLU A 390 -18.28 -14.60 20.93
CA GLU A 390 -17.56 -14.61 19.64
C GLU A 390 -16.96 -13.23 19.27
N SER A 391 -17.59 -12.17 19.75
CA SER A 391 -17.15 -10.78 19.56
C SER A 391 -16.03 -10.34 20.50
N ASP A 392 -15.70 -11.15 21.50
CA ASP A 392 -14.60 -10.87 22.41
C ASP A 392 -13.27 -10.77 21.66
N ARG A 393 -12.33 -10.00 22.21
CA ARG A 393 -11.00 -9.82 21.64
C ARG A 393 -9.94 -10.15 22.67
N ILE A 394 -8.97 -10.95 22.27
CA ILE A 394 -7.84 -11.32 23.12
C ILE A 394 -6.73 -10.29 22.89
N ARG A 395 -6.32 -9.58 23.94
CA ARG A 395 -5.14 -8.72 23.91
C ARG A 395 -4.07 -9.33 24.78
N ALA A 396 -2.90 -9.63 24.21
CA ALA A 396 -1.77 -10.16 24.95
C ALA A 396 -0.56 -9.22 24.83
N ARG A 397 0.06 -8.89 25.97
CA ARG A 397 1.33 -8.14 26.04
C ARG A 397 2.38 -8.97 26.74
N LEU A 398 3.57 -9.09 26.14
CA LEU A 398 4.69 -9.71 26.85
C LEU A 398 5.20 -8.80 27.95
N GLY A 399 5.67 -9.43 29.03
CA GLY A 399 6.56 -8.78 29.97
C GLY A 399 7.93 -8.43 29.36
N PRO A 400 8.77 -7.68 30.11
CA PRO A 400 10.01 -7.09 29.61
C PRO A 400 11.17 -8.08 29.41
N LEU A 401 11.08 -9.31 29.93
CA LEU A 401 12.13 -10.33 29.84
C LEU A 401 11.61 -11.65 29.25
N ASN A 402 12.48 -12.40 28.58
CA ASN A 402 12.18 -13.78 28.15
C ASN A 402 11.75 -14.63 29.35
N GLY A 403 10.53 -15.19 29.30
CA GLY A 403 9.94 -15.97 30.40
C GLY A 403 9.02 -15.18 31.34
N SER A 404 8.91 -13.86 31.17
CA SER A 404 7.90 -13.08 31.89
C SER A 404 6.49 -13.55 31.51
N PRO A 405 5.54 -13.60 32.47
CA PRO A 405 4.15 -13.93 32.15
C PRO A 405 3.59 -12.91 31.16
N PHE A 406 2.77 -13.41 30.23
CA PHE A 406 2.00 -12.53 29.37
C PHE A 406 0.84 -11.96 30.18
N LYS A 407 0.65 -10.64 30.08
CA LYS A 407 -0.62 -10.06 30.48
C LYS A 407 -1.61 -10.30 29.35
N VAL A 408 -2.61 -11.15 29.60
CA VAL A 408 -3.69 -11.41 28.65
C VAL A 408 -4.96 -10.81 29.23
N GLU A 409 -5.68 -10.07 28.41
CA GLU A 409 -6.95 -9.43 28.73
C GLU A 409 -7.94 -9.78 27.62
N VAL A 410 -9.17 -10.14 28.01
CA VAL A 410 -10.28 -10.21 27.07
C VAL A 410 -10.99 -8.87 27.09
N ILE A 411 -11.20 -8.31 25.91
CA ILE A 411 -11.89 -7.05 25.69
C ILE A 411 -13.21 -7.42 25.04
N SER A 412 -14.28 -7.35 25.82
CA SER A 412 -15.64 -7.45 25.29
C SER A 412 -15.96 -6.18 24.51
N ASP A 413 -16.59 -6.31 23.35
CA ASP A 413 -16.91 -5.18 22.45
C ASP A 413 -18.06 -4.29 22.98
N GLY A 414 -18.35 -4.34 24.28
CA GLY A 414 -19.17 -3.33 24.98
C GLY A 414 -20.65 -3.36 24.63
N ARG A 415 -21.21 -4.49 24.19
CA ARG A 415 -22.67 -4.66 24.32
C ARG A 415 -22.99 -4.77 25.81
N PRO A 416 -23.80 -3.85 26.38
CA PRO A 416 -24.24 -4.01 27.76
C PRO A 416 -24.96 -5.36 27.87
N ASP A 417 -24.64 -6.10 28.93
CA ASP A 417 -25.33 -7.34 29.29
C ASP A 417 -26.84 -7.09 29.24
N PRO A 418 -27.62 -7.89 28.50
CA PRO A 418 -29.06 -7.88 28.62
C PRO A 418 -29.43 -8.56 29.94
N GLY A 419 -29.29 -7.80 31.04
CA GLY A 419 -29.78 -8.19 32.36
C GLY A 419 -31.29 -8.20 32.45
#